data_AF-A0A359CAX6-F1
#
_entry.id   AF-A0A359CAX6-F1
#
_cell.length_a   1.000
_cell.length_b   1.000
_cell.length_c   1.000
_cell.angle_alpha   90.00
_cell.angle_beta   90.00
_cell.angle_gamma   90.00
#
_symmetry.space_group_name_H-M   'P 1'
#
loop_
_entity.id
_entity.type
_entity.pdbx_description
1 polymer ?
#
loop_
_entity_poly.entity_id
_entity_poly.type
_entity_poly.pdbx_seq_one_letter_code
_entity_poly.pdbx_strand_id
1 'polypeptide(L)'
;MASSLTVVMASQLEKIAEAVSRFGVPPGPILLSLDLIPLVLIWVLFAFLLIYMPNTKIRLLPGLISAVVAGTAYQATQWAYVSFQIGVARNNAIYGSFAALPLFLIWLQLSWLIVLLGAELCFAIQNEDAYGFPTDSMKVSPFDRKLLALLIARLVIRNFSEGKKPVTASGIAHELGMPFGIMRQLLSDLSGSGLFSVTEREEYEEAAYLPARDIHKITVKTVLDALDRSGVADLAFPPTEEFEAVSKTLDSFGRAIEQSPANRLVIDL
;
A
#
# COMPACT_ATOMS: atom_id res chain seq x y z
N MET A 1 7.34 -47.08 14.23
CA MET A 1 6.19 -46.34 14.82
C MET A 1 5.47 -45.41 13.82
N ALA A 2 6.06 -45.07 12.66
CA ALA A 2 5.36 -44.25 11.65
C ALA A 2 4.23 -45.01 10.90
N SER A 3 4.31 -46.33 10.77
CA SER A 3 3.35 -47.13 9.98
C SER A 3 1.97 -47.31 10.65
N SER A 4 1.87 -47.25 11.98
CA SER A 4 0.59 -47.42 12.66
C SER A 4 -0.29 -46.18 12.55
N LEU A 5 0.30 -44.98 12.55
CA LEU A 5 -0.45 -43.73 12.42
C LEU A 5 -1.05 -43.57 11.01
N THR A 6 -0.30 -43.94 9.97
CA THR A 6 -0.78 -43.90 8.57
C THR A 6 -1.89 -44.91 8.32
N VAL A 7 -1.76 -46.12 8.87
CA VAL A 7 -2.80 -47.16 8.76
C VAL A 7 -4.06 -46.76 9.52
N VAL A 8 -3.92 -46.17 10.72
CA VAL A 8 -5.07 -45.65 11.48
C VAL A 8 -5.75 -44.51 10.72
N MET A 9 -4.99 -43.55 10.18
CA MET A 9 -5.55 -42.44 9.37
C MET A 9 -6.28 -42.95 8.13
N ALA A 10 -5.68 -43.87 7.37
CA ALA A 10 -6.31 -44.49 6.21
C ALA A 10 -7.62 -45.22 6.59
N SER A 11 -7.62 -45.97 7.70
CA SER A 11 -8.81 -46.69 8.17
C SER A 11 -9.95 -45.77 8.62
N GLN A 12 -9.64 -44.58 9.16
CA GLN A 12 -10.65 -43.60 9.55
C GLN A 12 -11.23 -42.89 8.32
N LEU A 13 -10.41 -42.60 7.31
CA LEU A 13 -10.85 -42.09 6.02
C LEU A 13 -11.79 -43.05 5.30
N GLU A 14 -11.48 -44.35 5.28
CA GLU A 14 -12.35 -45.37 4.69
C GLU A 14 -13.70 -45.45 5.40
N LYS A 15 -13.72 -45.40 6.74
CA LYS A 15 -14.96 -45.39 7.52
C LYS A 15 -15.82 -44.16 7.26
N ILE A 16 -15.22 -42.99 7.11
CA ILE A 16 -15.93 -41.75 6.78
C ILE A 16 -16.46 -41.82 5.34
N ALA A 17 -15.68 -42.31 4.39
CA ALA A 17 -16.12 -42.50 3.00
C ALA A 17 -17.27 -43.50 2.88
N GLU A 18 -17.24 -44.59 3.65
CA GLU A 18 -18.30 -45.61 3.71
C GLU A 18 -19.57 -45.10 4.42
N ALA A 19 -19.42 -44.26 5.46
CA ALA A 19 -20.55 -43.63 6.13
C ALA A 19 -21.28 -42.60 5.25
N VAL A 20 -20.54 -41.90 4.37
CA VAL A 20 -21.08 -40.87 3.48
C VAL A 20 -21.61 -41.48 2.16
N SER A 21 -21.09 -42.62 1.71
CA SER A 21 -21.64 -43.34 0.54
C SER A 21 -23.09 -43.83 0.77
N ARG A 22 -23.48 -44.06 2.04
CA ARG A 22 -24.88 -44.28 2.46
C ARG A 22 -25.82 -43.10 2.14
N PHE A 23 -25.30 -41.89 1.96
CA PHE A 23 -26.05 -40.70 1.55
C PHE A 23 -26.07 -40.50 0.03
N GLY A 24 -25.56 -41.44 -0.77
CA GLY A 24 -25.63 -41.40 -2.24
C GLY A 24 -24.57 -40.52 -2.90
N VAL A 25 -23.58 -40.04 -2.15
CA VAL A 25 -22.43 -39.30 -2.69
C VAL A 25 -21.32 -40.31 -3.05
N PRO A 26 -20.85 -40.35 -4.31
CA PRO A 26 -19.75 -41.24 -4.68
C PRO A 26 -18.46 -40.87 -3.92
N PRO A 27 -17.58 -41.84 -3.62
CA PRO A 27 -16.37 -41.62 -2.82
C PRO A 27 -15.38 -40.62 -3.43
N GLY A 28 -15.39 -40.44 -4.76
CA GLY A 28 -14.49 -39.52 -5.47
C GLY A 28 -14.51 -38.06 -4.98
N PRO A 29 -15.65 -37.35 -5.02
CA PRO A 29 -15.74 -35.98 -4.52
C PRO A 29 -15.45 -35.85 -3.01
N ILE A 30 -15.72 -36.89 -2.21
CA ILE A 30 -15.46 -36.90 -0.76
C ILE A 30 -13.94 -36.95 -0.51
N LEU A 31 -13.23 -37.84 -1.19
CA LEU A 31 -11.77 -37.95 -1.08
C LEU A 31 -11.09 -36.67 -1.57
N LEU A 32 -11.54 -36.12 -2.71
CA LEU A 32 -11.05 -34.83 -3.22
C LEU A 32 -11.27 -33.70 -2.22
N SER A 33 -12.44 -33.65 -1.58
CA SER A 33 -12.73 -32.63 -0.57
C SER A 33 -11.85 -32.77 0.68
N LEU A 34 -11.54 -34.00 1.12
CA LEU A 34 -10.64 -34.25 2.24
C LEU A 34 -9.20 -33.82 1.95
N ASP A 35 -8.72 -34.01 0.72
CA ASP A 35 -7.37 -33.60 0.30
C ASP A 35 -7.24 -32.08 0.13
N LEU A 36 -8.34 -31.38 -0.18
CA LEU A 36 -8.37 -29.92 -0.34
C LEU A 36 -8.53 -29.17 0.98
N ILE A 37 -9.10 -29.78 2.03
CA ILE A 37 -9.30 -29.14 3.34
C ILE A 37 -7.99 -28.53 3.90
N PRO A 38 -6.86 -29.25 3.96
CA PRO A 38 -5.61 -28.69 4.50
C PRO A 38 -5.11 -27.48 3.71
N LEU A 39 -5.26 -27.50 2.38
CA LEU A 39 -4.87 -26.40 1.49
C LEU A 39 -5.71 -25.16 1.76
N VAL A 40 -7.03 -25.33 1.81
CA VAL A 40 -7.96 -24.21 2.07
C VAL A 40 -7.74 -23.65 3.47
N LEU A 41 -7.49 -24.48 4.48
CA LEU A 41 -7.19 -24.01 5.84
C LEU A 41 -5.91 -23.16 5.89
N ILE A 42 -4.86 -23.54 5.15
CA ILE A 42 -3.64 -22.74 5.04
C ILE A 42 -3.94 -21.41 4.37
N TRP A 43 -4.71 -21.39 3.28
CA TRP A 43 -5.11 -20.13 2.62
C TRP A 43 -5.91 -19.23 3.54
N VAL A 44 -6.86 -19.77 4.32
CA VAL A 44 -7.63 -19.01 5.32
C VAL A 44 -6.72 -18.46 6.42
N LEU A 45 -5.75 -19.24 6.90
CA LEU A 45 -4.78 -18.78 7.89
C LEU A 45 -3.93 -17.62 7.36
N PHE A 46 -3.42 -17.74 6.13
CA PHE A 46 -2.66 -16.66 5.48
C PHE A 46 -3.55 -15.45 5.19
N ALA A 47 -4.81 -15.63 4.81
CA ALA A 47 -5.75 -14.53 4.62
C ALA A 47 -6.01 -13.79 5.93
N PHE A 48 -6.21 -14.53 7.03
CA PHE A 48 -6.36 -13.94 8.35
C PHE A 48 -5.10 -13.16 8.75
N LEU A 49 -3.92 -13.77 8.60
CA LEU A 49 -2.65 -13.14 8.94
C LEU A 49 -2.42 -11.88 8.10
N LEU A 50 -2.59 -11.95 6.78
CA LEU A 50 -2.31 -10.84 5.88
C LEU A 50 -3.35 -9.72 5.94
N ILE A 51 -4.62 -10.01 6.24
CA ILE A 51 -5.70 -9.00 6.24
C ILE A 51 -5.88 -8.36 7.62
N TYR A 52 -5.82 -9.15 8.70
CA TYR A 52 -6.19 -8.68 10.05
C TYR A 52 -5.01 -8.32 10.95
N MET A 53 -3.84 -8.94 10.75
CA MET A 53 -2.67 -8.66 11.59
C MET A 53 -2.04 -7.28 11.34
N PRO A 54 -2.01 -6.74 10.11
CA PRO A 54 -1.36 -5.47 9.85
C PRO A 54 -2.05 -4.29 10.51
N ASN A 55 -1.29 -3.25 10.86
CA ASN A 55 -1.81 -2.01 11.44
C ASN A 55 -2.36 -1.03 10.37
N THR A 56 -2.82 -1.55 9.23
CA THR A 56 -3.33 -0.77 8.09
C THR A 56 -4.63 -1.40 7.58
N LYS A 57 -5.48 -0.61 6.95
CA LYS A 57 -6.72 -1.11 6.33
C LYS A 57 -6.37 -1.80 5.01
N ILE A 58 -6.57 -3.11 4.96
CA ILE A 58 -6.29 -3.93 3.76
C ILE A 58 -7.59 -4.27 3.05
N ARG A 59 -7.63 -4.03 1.74
CA ARG A 59 -8.77 -4.43 0.89
C ARG A 59 -8.82 -5.96 0.82
N LEU A 60 -10.03 -6.53 0.90
CA LEU A 60 -10.20 -7.99 0.94
C LEU A 60 -9.64 -8.71 -0.29
N LEU A 61 -9.82 -8.13 -1.48
CA LEU A 61 -9.41 -8.78 -2.73
C LEU A 61 -7.87 -8.91 -2.86
N PRO A 62 -7.06 -7.84 -2.70
CA PRO A 62 -5.60 -7.97 -2.62
C PRO A 62 -5.13 -8.94 -1.55
N GLY A 63 -5.74 -8.88 -0.36
CA GLY A 63 -5.40 -9.78 0.75
C GLY A 63 -5.64 -11.26 0.43
N LEU A 64 -6.76 -11.58 -0.22
CA LEU A 64 -7.09 -12.95 -0.64
C LEU A 64 -6.15 -13.47 -1.73
N ILE A 65 -5.82 -12.65 -2.74
CA ILE A 65 -4.89 -13.04 -3.81
C ILE A 65 -3.52 -13.35 -3.21
N SER A 66 -3.01 -12.46 -2.36
CA SER A 66 -1.73 -12.67 -1.69
C SER A 66 -1.73 -13.86 -0.74
N ALA A 67 -2.84 -14.12 -0.05
CA ALA A 67 -3.00 -15.29 0.81
C ALA A 67 -2.96 -16.61 0.06
N VAL A 68 -3.60 -16.69 -1.11
CA VAL A 68 -3.55 -17.89 -1.98
C VAL A 68 -2.12 -18.12 -2.47
N VAL A 69 -1.42 -17.08 -2.91
CA VAL A 69 -0.03 -17.18 -3.39
C VAL A 69 0.91 -17.59 -2.25
N ALA A 70 0.87 -16.89 -1.11
CA ALA A 70 1.72 -17.17 0.03
C ALA A 70 1.41 -18.55 0.65
N GLY A 71 0.14 -18.91 0.79
CA GLY A 71 -0.27 -20.21 1.31
C GLY A 71 0.15 -21.37 0.41
N THR A 72 0.06 -21.20 -0.92
CA THR A 72 0.57 -22.19 -1.88
C THR A 72 2.08 -22.34 -1.79
N ALA A 73 2.82 -21.23 -1.68
CA ALA A 73 4.28 -21.25 -1.47
C ALA A 73 4.65 -21.96 -0.16
N TYR A 74 3.93 -21.68 0.93
CA TYR A 74 4.12 -22.32 2.21
C TYR A 74 3.91 -23.83 2.14
N GLN A 75 2.86 -24.28 1.45
CA GLN A 75 2.59 -25.70 1.30
C GLN A 75 3.67 -26.42 0.47
N ALA A 76 4.19 -25.78 -0.57
CA ALA A 76 5.33 -26.29 -1.34
C ALA A 76 6.59 -26.41 -0.45
N THR A 77 6.88 -25.39 0.36
CA THR A 77 8.00 -25.41 1.32
C THR A 77 7.82 -26.48 2.40
N GLN A 78 6.60 -26.67 2.92
CA GLN A 78 6.30 -27.71 3.90
C GLN A 78 6.52 -29.10 3.30
N TRP A 79 6.04 -29.35 2.08
CA TRP A 79 6.28 -30.62 1.39
C TRP A 79 7.77 -30.88 1.15
N ALA A 80 8.52 -29.86 0.72
CA ALA A 80 9.97 -29.96 0.54
C ALA A 80 10.70 -30.26 1.86
N TYR A 81 10.32 -29.59 2.95
CA TYR A 81 10.87 -29.82 4.28
C TYR A 81 10.65 -31.25 4.77
N VAL A 82 9.42 -31.76 4.69
CA VAL A 82 9.09 -33.14 5.12
C VAL A 82 9.86 -34.16 4.29
N SER A 83 9.91 -33.97 2.96
CA SER A 83 10.62 -34.87 2.05
C SER A 83 12.12 -34.90 2.33
N PHE A 84 12.72 -33.74 2.58
CA PHE A 84 14.14 -33.61 2.92
C PHE A 84 14.44 -34.23 4.29
N GLN A 85 13.59 -33.98 5.29
CA GLN A 85 13.74 -34.54 6.63
C GLN A 85 13.71 -36.07 6.62
N ILE A 86 12.80 -36.68 5.85
CA ILE A 86 12.73 -38.14 5.66
C ILE A 86 14.01 -38.67 4.99
N GLY A 87 14.51 -37.98 3.96
CA GLY A 87 15.74 -38.34 3.27
C GLY A 87 16.98 -38.31 4.17
N VAL A 88 17.15 -37.23 4.93
CA VAL A 88 18.27 -37.07 5.89
C VAL A 88 18.20 -38.11 7.01
N ALA A 89 17.00 -38.37 7.54
CA ALA A 89 16.80 -39.39 8.57
C ALA A 89 17.16 -40.81 8.10
N ARG A 90 16.99 -41.11 6.80
CA ARG A 90 17.33 -42.41 6.22
C ARG A 90 18.84 -42.63 6.03
N ASN A 91 19.61 -41.56 5.82
CA ASN A 91 21.01 -41.64 5.39
C ASN A 91 22.06 -41.48 6.49
N ASN A 92 21.74 -41.02 7.72
CA ASN A 92 22.74 -40.90 8.80
C ASN A 92 22.14 -40.87 10.23
N ALA A 93 21.95 -42.05 10.84
CA ALA A 93 21.35 -42.21 12.17
C ALA A 93 22.13 -41.58 13.34
N ILE A 94 23.40 -41.22 13.15
CA ILE A 94 24.26 -40.66 14.22
C ILE A 94 24.15 -39.13 14.32
N TYR A 95 23.89 -38.45 13.20
CA TYR A 95 23.73 -36.98 13.15
C TYR A 95 22.29 -36.51 12.97
N GLY A 96 21.34 -37.42 12.77
CA GLY A 96 19.93 -37.10 12.50
C GLY A 96 19.27 -36.27 13.60
N SER A 97 19.57 -36.52 14.88
CA SER A 97 19.03 -35.73 15.99
C SER A 97 19.62 -34.32 16.06
N PHE A 98 20.91 -34.15 15.74
CA PHE A 98 21.55 -32.83 15.71
C PHE A 98 21.10 -32.01 14.50
N ALA A 99 20.88 -32.65 13.34
CA ALA A 99 20.41 -32.00 12.12
C ALA A 99 18.98 -31.45 12.21
N ALA A 100 18.17 -31.92 13.17
CA ALA A 100 16.81 -31.45 13.36
C ALA A 100 16.74 -29.95 13.68
N LEU A 101 17.66 -29.43 14.51
CA LEU A 101 17.65 -28.03 14.92
C LEU A 101 18.00 -27.07 13.77
N PRO A 102 19.11 -27.24 13.02
CA PRO A 102 19.39 -26.40 11.84
C PRO A 102 18.28 -26.47 10.79
N LEU A 103 17.72 -27.66 10.55
CA LEU A 103 16.65 -27.83 9.56
C LEU A 103 15.37 -27.11 9.99
N PHE A 104 15.02 -27.17 11.28
CA PHE A 104 13.92 -26.39 11.85
C PHE A 104 14.14 -24.88 11.69
N LEU A 105 15.35 -24.37 11.94
CA LEU A 105 15.66 -22.95 11.75
C LEU A 105 15.53 -22.51 10.29
N ILE A 106 15.97 -23.33 9.32
CA ILE A 106 15.79 -23.06 7.89
C ILE A 106 14.30 -23.02 7.54
N TRP A 107 13.52 -23.97 8.02
CA TRP A 107 12.09 -24.02 7.78
C TRP A 107 11.38 -22.80 8.37
N LEU A 108 11.74 -22.39 9.59
CA LEU A 108 11.20 -21.20 10.23
C LEU A 108 11.55 -19.94 9.42
N GLN A 109 12.82 -19.81 9.00
CA GLN A 109 13.27 -18.70 8.17
C GLN A 109 12.50 -18.61 6.85
N LEU A 110 12.32 -19.74 6.16
CA LEU A 110 11.55 -19.80 4.91
C LEU A 110 10.06 -19.48 5.15
N SER A 111 9.49 -19.98 6.24
CA SER A 111 8.11 -19.70 6.62
C SER A 111 7.89 -18.20 6.83
N TRP A 112 8.80 -17.54 7.54
CA TRP A 112 8.72 -16.10 7.77
C TRP A 112 8.96 -15.29 6.49
N LEU A 113 9.88 -15.74 5.64
CA LEU A 113 10.10 -15.13 4.33
C LEU A 113 8.84 -15.18 3.48
N ILE A 114 8.09 -16.29 3.48
CA ILE A 114 6.84 -16.42 2.74
C ILE A 114 5.76 -15.48 3.27
N VAL A 115 5.67 -15.32 4.60
CA VAL A 115 4.76 -14.34 5.21
C VAL A 115 5.10 -12.91 4.76
N LEU A 116 6.39 -12.54 4.81
CA LEU A 116 6.87 -11.23 4.38
C LEU A 116 6.63 -10.98 2.89
N LEU A 117 6.92 -11.97 2.04
CA LEU A 117 6.64 -11.89 0.60
C LEU A 117 5.14 -11.76 0.32
N GLY A 118 4.30 -12.46 1.07
CA GLY A 118 2.83 -12.32 0.98
C GLY A 118 2.36 -10.92 1.37
N ALA A 119 2.95 -10.33 2.41
CA ALA A 119 2.65 -8.97 2.83
C ALA A 119 3.11 -7.92 1.78
N GLU A 120 4.32 -8.09 1.23
CA GLU A 120 4.84 -7.24 0.16
C GLU A 120 3.98 -7.33 -1.11
N LEU A 121 3.57 -8.55 -1.50
CA LEU A 121 2.66 -8.76 -2.62
C LEU A 121 1.29 -8.12 -2.37
N CYS A 122 0.75 -8.25 -1.15
CA CYS A 122 -0.51 -7.59 -0.77
C CYS A 122 -0.41 -6.08 -0.90
N PHE A 123 0.71 -5.50 -0.44
CA PHE A 123 0.98 -4.08 -0.58
C PHE A 123 1.08 -3.67 -2.05
N ALA A 124 1.80 -4.44 -2.88
CA ALA A 124 1.96 -4.15 -4.30
C ALA A 124 0.63 -4.16 -5.06
N ILE A 125 -0.21 -5.17 -4.82
CA ILE A 125 -1.54 -5.28 -5.47
C ILE A 125 -2.51 -4.21 -4.92
N GLN A 126 -2.44 -3.89 -3.64
CA GLN A 126 -3.30 -2.85 -3.07
C GLN A 126 -2.90 -1.44 -3.55
N ASN A 127 -1.63 -1.24 -3.91
CA ASN A 127 -1.05 0.06 -4.20
C ASN A 127 -0.48 0.13 -5.64
N GLU A 128 -1.13 -0.56 -6.60
CA GLU A 128 -0.70 -0.65 -8.01
C GLU A 128 -0.44 0.73 -8.63
N ASP A 129 -1.25 1.74 -8.29
CA ASP A 129 -1.11 3.13 -8.75
C ASP A 129 0.19 3.81 -8.26
N ALA A 130 0.78 3.33 -7.18
CA ALA A 130 2.06 3.82 -6.67
C ALA A 130 3.27 3.06 -7.24
N TYR A 131 3.09 1.81 -7.71
CA TYR A 131 4.17 0.98 -8.25
C TYR A 131 4.51 1.30 -9.71
N GLY A 132 3.59 1.92 -10.45
CA GLY A 132 3.78 2.27 -11.87
C GLY A 132 4.82 3.36 -12.15
N PHE A 133 5.38 4.02 -11.12
CA PHE A 133 6.24 5.18 -11.34
C PHE A 133 7.50 5.12 -10.45
N PRO A 134 8.70 5.02 -11.04
CA PRO A 134 9.94 4.98 -10.30
C PRO A 134 10.08 6.18 -9.36
N THR A 135 10.73 5.97 -8.23
CA THR A 135 11.19 6.98 -7.25
C THR A 135 11.99 8.15 -7.88
N ASP A 136 12.28 8.12 -9.18
CA ASP A 136 12.86 9.21 -9.98
C ASP A 136 11.83 10.27 -10.44
N SER A 137 10.56 10.16 -10.00
CA SER A 137 9.54 11.21 -10.15
C SER A 137 9.86 12.52 -9.42
N MET A 138 11.03 12.63 -8.77
CA MET A 138 11.55 13.86 -8.16
C MET A 138 12.15 14.86 -9.16
N LYS A 139 12.15 14.59 -10.46
CA LYS A 139 12.60 15.54 -11.51
C LYS A 139 11.45 16.23 -12.24
N VAL A 140 10.38 16.59 -11.53
CA VAL A 140 9.35 17.48 -12.10
C VAL A 140 9.96 18.87 -12.23
N SER A 141 9.83 19.49 -13.41
CA SER A 141 10.34 20.85 -13.58
C SER A 141 9.63 21.81 -12.60
N PRO A 142 10.30 22.88 -12.13
CA PRO A 142 9.65 23.85 -11.26
C PRO A 142 8.38 24.45 -11.89
N PHE A 143 8.34 24.56 -13.22
CA PHE A 143 7.18 25.01 -13.96
C PHE A 143 6.02 24.01 -13.88
N ASP A 144 6.27 22.73 -14.18
CA ASP A 144 5.24 21.69 -14.12
C ASP A 144 4.72 21.51 -12.70
N ARG A 145 5.58 21.65 -11.70
CA ARG A 145 5.20 21.60 -10.29
C ARG A 145 4.21 22.73 -9.93
N LYS A 146 4.44 23.94 -10.43
CA LYS A 146 3.52 25.09 -10.28
C LYS A 146 2.19 24.86 -11.02
N LEU A 147 2.25 24.34 -12.24
CA LEU A 147 1.07 24.02 -13.03
C LEU A 147 0.20 22.96 -12.33
N LEU A 148 0.81 21.89 -11.84
CA LEU A 148 0.14 20.82 -11.10
C LEU A 148 -0.48 21.35 -9.80
N ALA A 149 0.24 22.16 -9.03
CA ALA A 149 -0.31 22.77 -7.82
C ALA A 149 -1.57 23.60 -8.12
N LEU A 150 -1.58 24.36 -9.22
CA LEU A 150 -2.75 25.12 -9.65
C LEU A 150 -3.89 24.21 -10.12
N LEU A 151 -3.61 23.15 -10.87
CA LEU A 151 -4.64 22.18 -11.30
C LEU A 151 -5.27 21.45 -10.11
N ILE A 152 -4.46 21.05 -9.13
CA ILE A 152 -4.93 20.45 -7.88
C ILE A 152 -5.82 21.43 -7.12
N ALA A 153 -5.35 22.66 -6.92
CA ALA A 153 -6.11 23.69 -6.22
C ALA A 153 -7.45 23.98 -6.89
N ARG A 154 -7.45 24.10 -8.23
CA ARG A 154 -8.67 24.28 -9.03
C ARG A 154 -9.65 23.13 -8.83
N LEU A 155 -9.18 21.88 -8.88
CA LEU A 155 -10.04 20.71 -8.74
C LEU A 155 -10.66 20.62 -7.34
N VAL A 156 -9.86 20.81 -6.30
CA VAL A 156 -10.31 20.78 -4.89
C VAL A 156 -11.33 21.89 -4.64
N ILE A 157 -11.04 23.12 -5.09
CA ILE A 157 -11.92 24.29 -4.91
C ILE A 157 -13.22 24.13 -5.69
N ARG A 158 -13.16 23.66 -6.94
CA ARG A 158 -14.35 23.41 -7.77
C ARG A 158 -15.27 22.38 -7.10
N ASN A 159 -14.72 21.24 -6.67
CA ASN A 159 -15.54 20.21 -6.02
C ASN A 159 -16.16 20.71 -4.72
N PHE A 160 -15.43 21.52 -3.94
CA PHE A 160 -15.97 22.15 -2.74
C PHE A 160 -17.11 23.14 -3.07
N SER A 161 -16.93 24.02 -4.07
CA SER A 161 -17.94 25.00 -4.48
C SER A 161 -19.21 24.34 -5.04
N GLU A 162 -19.09 23.18 -5.68
CA GLU A 162 -20.22 22.42 -6.22
C GLU A 162 -20.90 21.53 -5.16
N GLY A 163 -20.42 21.52 -3.91
CA GLY A 163 -20.94 20.67 -2.84
C GLY A 163 -20.70 19.17 -3.07
N LYS A 164 -19.73 18.82 -3.92
CA LYS A 164 -19.32 17.43 -4.17
C LYS A 164 -18.52 16.89 -2.99
N LYS A 165 -18.33 15.56 -2.97
CA LYS A 165 -17.49 14.91 -1.96
C LYS A 165 -16.03 15.43 -2.04
N PRO A 166 -15.34 15.57 -0.89
CA PRO A 166 -13.90 15.78 -0.83
C PRO A 166 -13.13 14.81 -1.72
N VAL A 167 -12.05 15.28 -2.32
CA VAL A 167 -11.20 14.50 -3.23
C VAL A 167 -10.05 13.84 -2.48
N THR A 168 -9.76 12.58 -2.80
CA THR A 168 -8.59 11.85 -2.27
C THR A 168 -7.37 12.07 -3.15
N ALA A 169 -6.17 11.85 -2.61
CA ALA A 169 -4.94 11.93 -3.41
C ALA A 169 -4.96 10.96 -4.61
N SER A 170 -5.50 9.75 -4.42
CA SER A 170 -5.71 8.76 -5.48
C SER A 170 -6.70 9.25 -6.55
N GLY A 171 -7.82 9.85 -6.13
CA GLY A 171 -8.84 10.38 -7.04
C GLY A 171 -8.30 11.51 -7.91
N ILE A 172 -7.52 12.43 -7.33
CA ILE A 172 -6.90 13.53 -8.10
C ILE A 172 -5.82 12.99 -9.04
N ALA A 173 -5.00 12.05 -8.58
CA ALA A 173 -3.97 11.40 -9.41
C ALA A 173 -4.59 10.71 -10.63
N HIS A 174 -5.68 9.97 -10.43
CA HIS A 174 -6.43 9.32 -11.51
C HIS A 174 -7.09 10.33 -12.46
N GLU A 175 -7.74 11.38 -11.94
CA GLU A 175 -8.41 12.40 -12.79
C GLU A 175 -7.41 13.19 -13.65
N LEU A 176 -6.23 13.51 -13.10
CA LEU A 176 -5.19 14.24 -13.82
C LEU A 176 -4.23 13.33 -14.60
N GLY A 177 -4.32 12.01 -14.48
CA GLY A 177 -3.41 11.04 -15.09
C GLY A 177 -1.96 11.17 -14.59
N MET A 178 -1.77 11.58 -13.34
CA MET A 178 -0.47 11.91 -12.77
C MET A 178 0.00 10.87 -11.74
N PRO A 179 1.32 10.67 -11.56
CA PRO A 179 1.85 9.74 -10.56
C PRO A 179 1.41 10.10 -9.13
N PHE A 180 0.93 9.09 -8.39
CA PHE A 180 0.45 9.26 -7.01
C PHE A 180 1.50 9.85 -6.07
N GLY A 181 2.78 9.51 -6.25
CA GLY A 181 3.89 10.02 -5.44
C GLY A 181 4.01 11.55 -5.51
N ILE A 182 3.99 12.14 -6.71
CA ILE A 182 4.03 13.60 -6.91
C ILE A 182 2.79 14.24 -6.33
N MET A 183 1.62 13.63 -6.56
CA MET A 183 0.34 14.14 -6.06
C MET A 183 0.33 14.23 -4.53
N ARG A 184 0.74 13.17 -3.85
CA ARG A 184 0.82 13.12 -2.39
C ARG A 184 1.81 14.14 -1.83
N GLN A 185 2.98 14.30 -2.47
CA GLN A 185 3.95 15.31 -2.05
C GLN A 185 3.39 16.73 -2.19
N LEU A 186 2.82 17.08 -3.34
CA LEU A 186 2.21 18.39 -3.58
C LEU A 186 1.04 18.69 -2.64
N LEU A 187 0.16 17.71 -2.40
CA LEU A 187 -0.93 17.86 -1.45
C LEU A 187 -0.42 18.03 -0.01
N SER A 188 0.64 17.32 0.36
CA SER A 188 1.31 17.49 1.65
C SER A 188 1.88 18.90 1.79
N ASP A 189 2.60 19.39 0.79
CA ASP A 189 3.19 20.74 0.76
C ASP A 189 2.11 21.84 0.87
N LEU A 190 1.04 21.72 0.08
CA LEU A 190 -0.07 22.67 0.08
C LEU A 190 -0.89 22.59 1.38
N SER A 191 -1.04 21.41 1.99
CA SER A 191 -1.67 21.26 3.30
C SER A 191 -0.81 21.87 4.42
N GLY A 192 0.51 21.69 4.37
CA GLY A 192 1.45 22.25 5.35
C GLY A 192 1.49 23.78 5.35
N SER A 193 1.23 24.41 4.19
CA SER A 193 1.09 25.87 4.08
C SER A 193 -0.25 26.42 4.61
N GLY A 194 -1.18 25.53 5.01
CA GLY A 194 -2.53 25.89 5.43
C GLY A 194 -3.44 26.35 4.28
N LEU A 195 -3.16 25.92 3.04
CA LEU A 195 -4.05 26.12 1.91
C LEU A 195 -5.17 25.06 1.91
N PHE A 196 -4.83 23.80 2.22
CA PHE A 196 -5.78 22.69 2.32
C PHE A 196 -5.82 22.10 3.73
N SER A 197 -6.98 21.53 4.08
CA SER A 197 -7.20 20.75 5.29
C SER A 197 -7.44 19.29 4.91
N VAL A 198 -7.00 18.38 5.78
CA VAL A 198 -7.12 16.93 5.61
C VAL A 198 -8.29 16.42 6.43
N THR A 199 -9.17 15.61 5.82
CA THR A 199 -10.28 14.94 6.50
C THR A 199 -10.16 13.43 6.34
N GLU A 200 -10.21 12.73 7.47
CA GLU A 200 -10.23 11.26 7.55
C GLU A 200 -11.61 10.87 8.08
N ARG A 201 -12.53 10.50 7.19
CA ARG A 201 -13.82 9.90 7.57
C ARG A 201 -13.80 8.42 7.24
N GLU A 202 -14.54 7.61 8.01
CA GLU A 202 -14.68 6.17 7.77
C GLU A 202 -15.23 5.84 6.37
N GLU A 203 -15.97 6.76 5.76
CA GLU A 203 -16.49 6.63 4.40
C GLU A 203 -15.40 6.71 3.31
N TYR A 204 -14.22 7.22 3.64
CA TYR A 204 -13.08 7.30 2.74
C TYR A 204 -12.02 6.27 3.13
N GLU A 205 -11.58 5.46 2.15
CA GLU A 205 -10.46 4.53 2.36
C GLU A 205 -9.13 5.28 2.58
N GLU A 206 -9.07 6.55 2.18
CA GLU A 206 -7.89 7.42 2.25
C GLU A 206 -8.25 8.81 2.77
N ALA A 207 -7.23 9.55 3.21
CA ALA A 207 -7.35 10.95 3.57
C ALA A 207 -7.83 11.79 2.37
N ALA A 208 -8.85 12.64 2.61
CA ALA A 208 -9.41 13.53 1.59
C ALA A 208 -9.11 15.00 1.90
N TYR A 209 -9.12 15.84 0.88
CA TYR A 209 -8.65 17.22 0.95
C TYR A 209 -9.77 18.23 0.69
N LEU A 210 -9.74 19.31 1.46
CA LEU A 210 -10.69 20.42 1.43
C LEU A 210 -9.93 21.76 1.46
N PRO A 211 -10.48 22.86 0.92
CA PRO A 211 -9.94 24.19 1.15
C PRO A 211 -9.93 24.54 2.64
N ALA A 212 -8.79 25.00 3.17
CA ALA A 212 -8.67 25.50 4.54
C ALA A 212 -8.98 27.01 4.65
N ARG A 213 -9.13 27.67 3.51
CA ARG A 213 -9.38 29.10 3.38
C ARG A 213 -10.63 29.34 2.53
N ASP A 214 -11.17 30.55 2.65
CA ASP A 214 -12.26 31.03 1.81
C ASP A 214 -11.88 30.95 0.32
N ILE A 215 -12.65 30.17 -0.43
CA ILE A 215 -12.44 29.89 -1.86
C ILE A 215 -12.46 31.17 -2.72
N HIS A 216 -13.17 32.21 -2.28
CA HIS A 216 -13.26 33.49 -2.98
C HIS A 216 -12.06 34.42 -2.73
N LYS A 217 -11.06 33.96 -1.96
CA LYS A 217 -9.82 34.70 -1.69
C LYS A 217 -8.58 33.98 -2.18
N ILE A 218 -8.71 32.75 -2.68
CA ILE A 218 -7.57 31.96 -3.15
C ILE A 218 -7.26 32.37 -4.59
N THR A 219 -6.13 33.06 -4.77
CA THR A 219 -5.63 33.48 -6.10
C THR A 219 -4.51 32.59 -6.61
N VAL A 220 -4.16 32.71 -7.90
CA VAL A 220 -2.98 32.07 -8.49
C VAL A 220 -1.73 32.32 -7.63
N LYS A 221 -1.46 33.59 -7.27
CA LYS A 221 -0.33 33.95 -6.38
C LYS A 221 -0.38 33.20 -5.05
N THR A 222 -1.56 33.08 -4.44
CA THR A 222 -1.73 32.41 -3.14
C THR A 222 -1.27 30.95 -3.20
N VAL A 223 -1.58 30.24 -4.29
CA VAL A 223 -1.15 28.85 -4.50
C VAL A 223 0.34 28.76 -4.79
N LEU A 224 0.88 29.69 -5.59
CA LEU A 224 2.32 29.73 -5.89
C LEU A 224 3.14 30.04 -4.64
N ASP A 225 2.72 31.01 -3.82
CA ASP A 225 3.36 31.35 -2.55
C ASP A 225 3.29 30.17 -1.57
N ALA A 226 2.17 29.45 -1.53
CA ALA A 226 2.01 28.25 -0.72
C ALA A 226 3.00 27.13 -1.13
N LEU A 227 3.22 26.95 -2.43
CA LEU A 227 4.19 25.99 -2.96
C LEU A 227 5.63 26.44 -2.73
N ASP A 228 5.96 27.71 -3.01
CA ASP A 228 7.32 28.23 -2.91
C ASP A 228 7.79 28.31 -1.43
N ARG A 229 6.86 28.47 -0.47
CA ARG A 229 7.15 28.45 0.98
C ARG A 229 7.08 27.06 1.60
N SER A 230 6.76 26.02 0.82
CA SER A 230 6.77 24.65 1.32
C SER A 230 8.22 24.15 1.47
N GLY A 231 8.66 23.96 2.70
CA GLY A 231 10.03 23.52 3.01
C GLY A 231 10.46 23.89 4.43
N VAL A 232 11.54 23.25 4.91
CA VAL A 232 12.06 23.40 6.30
C VAL A 232 13.27 24.36 6.35
N ALA A 233 13.71 24.90 5.21
CA ALA A 233 14.96 25.64 5.13
C ALA A 233 14.78 27.11 5.56
N ASP A 234 14.70 27.35 6.87
CA ASP A 234 15.02 28.66 7.45
C ASP A 234 16.54 28.83 7.41
N LEU A 235 17.05 29.12 6.22
CA LEU A 235 18.46 29.41 6.01
C LEU A 235 18.75 30.76 6.65
N ALA A 236 19.38 30.74 7.83
CA ALA A 236 19.84 31.95 8.50
C ALA A 236 20.97 32.60 7.69
N PHE A 237 20.60 33.47 6.76
CA PHE A 237 21.56 34.29 6.03
C PHE A 237 22.01 35.46 6.91
N PRO A 238 23.32 35.78 6.95
CA PRO A 238 23.79 36.99 7.62
C PRO A 238 23.18 38.23 6.94
N PRO A 239 22.70 39.23 7.70
CA PRO A 239 22.09 40.43 7.14
C PRO A 239 23.18 41.34 6.56
N THR A 240 23.59 41.05 5.33
CA THR A 240 24.49 41.89 4.55
C THR A 240 23.68 42.86 3.67
N GLU A 241 24.27 43.99 3.28
CA GLU A 241 23.63 44.93 2.36
C GLU A 241 23.23 44.25 1.03
N GLU A 242 24.07 43.34 0.54
CA GLU A 242 23.80 42.52 -0.66
C GLU A 242 22.57 41.63 -0.47
N PHE A 243 22.45 40.96 0.67
CA PHE A 243 21.28 40.12 0.99
C PHE A 243 20.00 40.96 1.04
N GLU A 244 20.03 42.12 1.68
CA GLU A 244 18.87 43.03 1.73
C GLU A 244 18.46 43.52 0.34
N ALA A 245 19.43 43.86 -0.52
CA ALA A 245 19.16 44.31 -1.88
C ALA A 245 18.50 43.20 -2.74
N VAL A 246 19.01 41.97 -2.65
CA VAL A 246 18.45 40.81 -3.37
C VAL A 246 17.06 40.46 -2.83
N SER A 247 16.88 40.45 -1.50
CA SER A 247 15.59 40.18 -0.85
C SER A 247 14.53 41.21 -1.27
N LYS A 248 14.86 42.51 -1.25
CA LYS A 248 13.97 43.58 -1.73
C LYS A 248 13.59 43.41 -3.20
N THR A 249 14.51 42.93 -4.02
CA THR A 249 14.24 42.65 -5.44
C THR A 249 13.20 41.54 -5.57
N LEU A 250 13.35 40.44 -4.83
CA LEU A 250 12.39 39.33 -4.82
C LEU A 250 11.00 39.77 -4.31
N ASP A 251 10.95 40.59 -3.25
CA ASP A 251 9.70 41.18 -2.75
C ASP A 251 9.04 42.11 -3.78
N SER A 252 9.82 42.84 -4.58
CA SER A 252 9.29 43.67 -5.67
C SER A 252 8.60 42.83 -6.75
N PHE A 253 9.17 41.67 -7.10
CA PHE A 253 8.54 40.71 -8.01
C PHE A 253 7.24 40.15 -7.42
N GLY A 254 7.24 39.78 -6.13
CA GLY A 254 6.03 39.34 -5.43
C GLY A 254 4.89 40.35 -5.48
N ARG A 255 5.19 41.64 -5.29
CA ARG A 255 4.22 42.74 -5.41
C ARG A 255 3.72 42.95 -6.84
N ALA A 256 4.61 42.84 -7.83
CA ALA A 256 4.22 42.93 -9.24
C ALA A 256 3.29 41.79 -9.68
N ILE A 257 3.54 40.56 -9.20
CA ILE A 257 2.67 39.41 -9.43
C ILE A 257 1.29 39.64 -8.80
N GLU A 258 1.23 40.19 -7.59
CA GLU A 258 -0.02 40.46 -6.88
C GLU A 258 -0.93 41.44 -7.64
N GLN A 259 -0.34 42.47 -8.23
CA GLN A 259 -1.03 43.50 -9.02
C GLN A 259 -1.29 43.07 -10.47
N SER A 260 -0.76 41.93 -10.91
CA SER A 260 -0.92 41.45 -12.28
C SER A 260 -2.38 41.08 -12.56
N PRO A 261 -2.94 41.46 -13.72
CA PRO A 261 -4.29 41.02 -14.12
C PRO A 261 -4.38 39.49 -14.33
N ALA A 262 -3.24 38.81 -14.44
CA ALA A 262 -3.19 37.35 -14.52
C ALA A 262 -3.39 36.67 -13.15
N ASN A 263 -3.23 37.39 -12.04
CA ASN A 263 -3.46 36.88 -10.67
C ASN A 263 -4.96 36.79 -10.37
N ARG A 264 -5.63 35.85 -11.05
CA ARG A 264 -7.06 35.59 -10.91
C ARG A 264 -7.36 34.66 -9.74
N LEU A 265 -8.63 34.61 -9.33
CA LEU A 265 -9.10 33.60 -8.39
C LEU A 265 -9.00 32.22 -9.02
N VAL A 266 -8.60 31.23 -8.23
CA VAL A 266 -8.41 29.85 -8.72
C VAL A 266 -9.73 29.20 -9.14
N ILE A 267 -10.85 29.65 -8.55
CA ILE A 267 -12.19 29.20 -8.92
C ILE A 267 -12.61 29.66 -10.33
N ASP A 268 -12.04 30.77 -10.82
CA ASP A 268 -12.36 31.36 -12.12
C ASP A 268 -11.42 30.90 -13.25
N LEU A 269 -10.47 30.01 -12.93
CA LEU A 269 -9.60 29.35 -13.91
C LEU A 269 -10.34 28.23 -14.64
#